data_AF-A0AAN8XLC2-F1
#
_entry.id   AF-A0AAN8XLC2-F1
#
_cell.length_a   1.000
_cell.length_b   1.000
_cell.length_c   1.000
_cell.angle_alpha   90.00
_cell.angle_beta   90.00
_cell.angle_gamma   90.00
#
_symmetry.space_group_name_H-M   'P 1'
#
loop_
_entity.id
_entity.type
_entity.pdbx_description
1 polymer ?
#
loop_
_entity_poly.entity_id
_entity_poly.type
_entity_poly.pdbx_seq_one_letter_code
_entity_poly.pdbx_strand_id
1 'polypeptide(L)'
;MADFLERVSAEEYMMNLLVDGDDDEDVRLHLAALCGDSKGLKRVLAEANSKTWLNHRVRPYMSPPLRLAVSGGSCECIDDLLDAGAKIELEDVKGQTPLFVATSGRKLDIMKVLLERGAHPDGSRKNRCSPLLIAVRDGFADGVKLLLKYGADPEPFEQVMTCIPGWPLHHAIVYAHFTCFHELIKGGAVANLTSVPYPIKESIISRLSIPHAILKYAK
;
A
#
# COMPACT_ATOMS: atom_id res chain seq x y z
N MET A 1 13.50 -22.80 -4.46
CA MET A 1 12.74 -23.65 -3.52
C MET A 1 12.51 -23.01 -2.14
N ALA A 2 12.98 -21.78 -1.86
CA ALA A 2 12.63 -21.07 -0.62
C ALA A 2 11.30 -20.28 -0.70
N ASP A 3 10.77 -20.04 -1.90
CA ASP A 3 9.63 -19.12 -2.13
C ASP A 3 8.25 -19.80 -2.12
N PHE A 4 8.18 -21.11 -1.85
CA PHE A 4 6.93 -21.86 -1.83
C PHE A 4 6.43 -22.16 -0.40
N LEU A 5 7.28 -22.01 0.62
CA LEU A 5 6.96 -22.32 2.03
C LEU A 5 6.62 -21.09 2.89
N GLU A 6 6.82 -19.85 2.41
CA GLU A 6 6.32 -18.63 3.07
C GLU A 6 4.88 -18.27 2.65
N ARG A 7 4.22 -19.15 1.90
CA ARG A 7 2.85 -18.98 1.40
C ARG A 7 1.77 -19.62 2.28
N VAL A 8 2.12 -20.06 3.49
CA VAL A 8 1.10 -20.13 4.55
C VAL A 8 0.81 -18.67 4.86
N SER A 9 -0.31 -18.15 4.36
CA SER A 9 -0.65 -16.75 4.59
C SER A 9 -0.64 -16.52 6.11
N ALA A 10 -0.18 -15.36 6.56
CA ALA A 10 -0.28 -15.01 7.99
C ALA A 10 -1.74 -15.16 8.50
N GLU A 11 -2.71 -15.12 7.58
CA GLU A 11 -4.13 -15.41 7.76
C GLU A 11 -4.42 -16.90 8.08
N GLU A 12 -3.79 -17.86 7.40
CA GLU A 12 -3.87 -19.30 7.75
C GLU A 12 -3.25 -19.58 9.12
N TYR A 13 -2.12 -18.93 9.45
CA TYR A 13 -1.51 -19.08 10.77
C TYR A 13 -2.38 -18.44 11.88
N MET A 14 -3.00 -17.29 11.62
CA MET A 14 -3.96 -16.64 12.53
C MET A 14 -5.24 -17.48 12.72
N MET A 15 -5.76 -18.09 11.65
CA MET A 15 -6.89 -19.04 11.72
C MET A 15 -6.51 -20.30 12.50
N ASN A 16 -5.26 -20.76 12.40
CA ASN A 16 -4.77 -21.91 13.17
C ASN A 16 -4.59 -21.58 14.66
N LEU A 17 -4.28 -20.34 15.04
CA LEU A 17 -4.23 -19.92 16.46
C LEU A 17 -5.60 -20.11 17.17
N LEU A 18 -6.73 -20.02 16.45
CA LEU A 18 -8.06 -20.31 16.99
C LEU A 18 -8.27 -21.79 17.30
N VAL A 19 -7.54 -22.69 16.63
CA VAL A 19 -7.64 -24.14 16.88
C VAL A 19 -7.03 -24.49 18.23
N ASP A 20 -6.07 -23.69 18.71
CA ASP A 20 -5.38 -23.92 19.98
C ASP A 20 -6.10 -23.28 21.19
N GLY A 21 -7.16 -22.49 20.97
CA GLY A 21 -8.02 -21.96 22.04
C GLY A 21 -7.41 -20.81 22.86
N ASP A 22 -6.42 -20.09 22.33
CA ASP A 22 -5.85 -18.89 22.96
C ASP A 22 -6.90 -17.74 22.96
N ASP A 23 -7.55 -17.54 24.10
CA ASP A 23 -8.57 -16.49 24.36
C ASP A 23 -7.95 -15.11 24.71
N ASP A 24 -6.67 -14.89 24.37
CA ASP A 24 -5.94 -13.68 24.73
C ASP A 24 -6.54 -12.42 24.06
N GLU A 25 -6.56 -11.31 24.81
CA GLU A 25 -7.13 -10.02 24.39
C GLU A 25 -6.49 -9.48 23.09
N ASP A 26 -5.19 -9.72 22.90
CA ASP A 26 -4.48 -9.33 21.68
C ASP A 26 -4.96 -10.11 20.46
N VAL A 27 -5.10 -11.44 20.56
CA VAL A 27 -5.58 -12.29 19.46
C VAL A 27 -7.00 -11.88 19.07
N ARG A 28 -7.88 -11.66 20.05
CA ARG A 28 -9.26 -11.18 19.83
C ARG A 28 -9.29 -9.85 19.09
N LEU A 29 -8.44 -8.88 19.47
CA LEU A 29 -8.36 -7.58 18.79
C LEU A 29 -7.92 -7.71 17.32
N HIS A 30 -6.88 -8.51 17.07
CA HIS A 30 -6.32 -8.68 15.74
C HIS A 30 -7.25 -9.45 14.80
N LEU A 31 -7.96 -10.46 15.32
CA LEU A 31 -8.99 -11.18 14.58
C LEU A 31 -10.21 -10.32 14.27
N ALA A 32 -10.70 -9.54 15.24
CA ALA A 32 -11.82 -8.63 15.01
C ALA A 32 -11.48 -7.60 13.92
N ALA A 33 -10.24 -7.11 13.90
CA ALA A 33 -9.73 -6.25 12.84
C ALA A 33 -9.70 -6.96 11.47
N LEU A 34 -9.15 -8.18 11.39
CA LEU A 34 -9.06 -8.95 10.15
C LEU A 34 -10.44 -9.32 9.56
N CYS A 35 -11.34 -9.79 10.42
CA CYS A 35 -12.69 -10.21 10.03
C CYS A 35 -13.63 -9.03 9.76
N GLY A 36 -13.24 -7.80 10.15
CA GLY A 36 -14.07 -6.61 10.01
C GLY A 36 -15.22 -6.52 11.02
N ASP A 37 -15.14 -7.23 12.15
CA ASP A 37 -16.16 -7.16 13.21
C ASP A 37 -15.98 -5.89 14.05
N SER A 38 -16.59 -4.78 13.62
CA SER A 38 -16.53 -3.49 14.32
C SER A 38 -17.13 -3.55 15.73
N LYS A 39 -18.15 -4.39 15.95
CA LYS A 39 -18.79 -4.54 17.27
C LYS A 39 -17.88 -5.30 18.24
N GLY A 40 -17.31 -6.41 17.80
CA GLY A 40 -16.33 -7.18 18.57
C GLY A 40 -15.09 -6.34 18.87
N LEU A 41 -14.59 -5.60 17.87
CA LEU A 41 -13.46 -4.69 18.01
C LEU A 41 -13.71 -3.63 19.08
N LYS A 42 -14.86 -2.95 19.10
CA LYS A 42 -15.21 -1.96 20.13
C LYS A 42 -15.27 -2.53 21.53
N ARG A 43 -15.78 -3.76 21.68
CA ARG A 43 -15.82 -4.43 22.98
C ARG A 43 -14.41 -4.68 23.50
N VAL A 44 -13.54 -5.22 22.64
CA VAL A 44 -12.15 -5.48 23.00
C VAL A 44 -11.40 -4.17 23.29
N LEU A 45 -11.62 -3.11 22.50
CA LEU A 45 -11.01 -1.79 22.73
C LEU A 45 -11.45 -1.11 24.04
N ALA A 46 -12.59 -1.51 24.61
CA ALA A 46 -13.07 -1.03 25.90
C ALA A 46 -12.44 -1.77 27.10
N GLU A 47 -11.74 -2.88 26.87
CA GLU A 47 -11.02 -3.63 27.90
C GLU A 47 -9.73 -2.88 28.31
N ALA A 48 -9.32 -3.02 29.59
CA ALA A 48 -8.37 -2.10 30.24
C ALA A 48 -6.93 -2.14 29.67
N ASN A 49 -6.58 -3.12 28.84
CA ASN A 49 -5.22 -3.30 28.29
C ASN A 49 -5.14 -3.27 26.76
N SER A 50 -6.27 -3.14 26.05
CA SER A 50 -6.35 -3.24 24.59
C SER A 50 -5.48 -2.21 23.86
N LYS A 51 -5.35 -1.02 24.46
CA LYS A 51 -4.51 0.08 23.95
C LYS A 51 -3.02 -0.24 23.94
N THR A 52 -2.58 -1.18 24.79
CA THR A 52 -1.20 -1.68 24.80
C THR A 52 -0.89 -2.32 23.44
N TRP A 53 -1.80 -3.13 22.91
CA TRP A 53 -1.57 -3.93 21.71
C TRP A 53 -1.86 -3.20 20.39
N LEU A 54 -2.44 -2.01 20.47
CA LEU A 54 -2.90 -1.21 19.32
C LEU A 54 -1.78 -0.91 18.30
N ASN A 55 -0.54 -0.76 18.79
CA ASN A 55 0.63 -0.39 18.00
C ASN A 55 1.77 -1.42 18.08
N HIS A 56 1.58 -2.51 18.82
CA HIS A 56 2.60 -3.54 19.01
C HIS A 56 2.37 -4.71 18.06
N ARG A 57 3.49 -5.29 17.65
CA ARG A 57 3.53 -6.56 16.90
C ARG A 57 3.66 -7.64 17.97
N VAL A 58 2.52 -8.13 18.45
CA VAL A 58 2.48 -8.96 19.67
C VAL A 58 3.27 -10.25 19.50
N ARG A 59 3.27 -10.77 18.26
CA ARG A 59 4.04 -11.96 17.85
C ARG A 59 4.90 -11.61 16.62
N PRO A 60 6.03 -12.30 16.38
CA PRO A 60 6.98 -11.97 15.31
C PRO A 60 6.37 -11.91 13.90
N TYR A 61 5.24 -12.60 13.68
CA TYR A 61 4.51 -12.63 12.41
C TYR A 61 3.21 -11.80 12.43
N MET A 62 2.84 -11.23 13.57
CA MET A 62 1.59 -10.47 13.72
C MET A 62 1.78 -9.05 13.20
N SER A 63 0.93 -8.69 12.23
CA SER A 63 0.81 -7.32 11.76
C SER A 63 -0.01 -6.50 12.75
N PRO A 64 0.24 -5.19 12.88
CA PRO A 64 -0.59 -4.33 13.73
C PRO A 64 -2.08 -4.43 13.37
N PRO A 65 -3.01 -4.28 14.33
CA PRO A 65 -4.45 -4.41 14.10
C PRO A 65 -4.96 -3.56 12.94
N LEU A 66 -4.46 -2.31 12.82
CA LEU A 66 -4.84 -1.39 11.74
C LEU A 66 -4.55 -1.97 10.36
N ARG A 67 -3.42 -2.65 10.20
CA ARG A 67 -3.04 -3.26 8.94
C ARG A 67 -3.92 -4.47 8.61
N LEU A 68 -4.30 -5.24 9.62
CA LEU A 68 -5.23 -6.35 9.45
C LEU A 68 -6.61 -5.85 9.04
N ALA A 69 -7.09 -4.73 9.61
CA ALA A 69 -8.32 -4.08 9.17
C ALA A 69 -8.24 -3.60 7.71
N VAL A 70 -7.08 -3.08 7.29
CA VAL A 70 -6.81 -2.74 5.88
C VAL A 70 -6.81 -4.00 4.99
N SER A 71 -6.21 -5.10 5.43
CA SER A 71 -6.19 -6.38 4.71
C SER A 71 -7.57 -7.03 4.63
N GLY A 72 -8.39 -6.91 5.68
CA GLY A 72 -9.80 -7.29 5.70
C GLY A 72 -10.67 -6.37 4.85
N GLY A 73 -10.32 -5.09 4.76
CA GLY A 73 -11.05 -4.09 3.98
C GLY A 73 -12.25 -3.47 4.70
N SER A 74 -12.22 -3.44 6.04
CA SER A 74 -13.29 -2.82 6.85
C SER A 74 -12.94 -1.36 7.18
N CYS A 75 -13.65 -0.40 6.56
CA CYS A 75 -13.48 1.02 6.86
C CYS A 75 -13.86 1.33 8.33
N GLU A 76 -14.93 0.73 8.84
CA GLU A 76 -15.39 0.94 10.21
C GLU A 76 -14.32 0.53 11.23
N CYS A 77 -13.69 -0.65 11.06
CA CYS A 77 -12.63 -1.08 11.96
C CYS A 77 -11.40 -0.18 11.87
N ILE A 78 -11.09 0.37 10.70
CA ILE A 78 -9.99 1.34 10.55
C ILE A 78 -10.29 2.61 11.32
N ASP A 79 -11.50 3.14 11.16
CA ASP A 79 -11.95 4.34 11.86
C ASP A 79 -11.89 4.14 13.38
N ASP A 80 -12.43 3.03 13.87
CA ASP A 80 -12.44 2.69 15.30
C ASP A 80 -11.03 2.51 15.88
N LEU A 81 -10.11 1.87 15.13
CA LEU A 81 -8.73 1.69 15.55
C LEU A 81 -7.95 3.01 15.58
N LEU A 82 -8.18 3.88 14.60
CA LEU A 82 -7.56 5.21 14.54
C LEU A 82 -8.10 6.10 15.66
N ASP A 83 -9.40 6.04 15.96
CA ASP A 83 -10.03 6.76 17.08
C ASP A 83 -9.49 6.27 18.43
N ALA A 84 -9.14 4.99 18.53
CA ALA A 84 -8.47 4.42 19.70
C ALA A 84 -7.00 4.82 19.84
N GLY A 85 -6.41 5.49 18.84
CA GLY A 85 -5.03 5.99 18.85
C GLY A 85 -4.02 5.12 18.08
N ALA A 86 -4.48 4.33 17.09
CA ALA A 86 -3.59 3.51 16.28
C ALA A 86 -2.70 4.40 15.39
N LYS A 87 -1.43 4.03 15.25
CA LYS A 87 -0.47 4.74 14.41
C LYS A 87 -0.71 4.40 12.95
N ILE A 88 -1.13 5.40 12.18
CA ILE A 88 -1.45 5.26 10.76
C ILE A 88 -0.24 4.93 9.87
N GLU A 89 0.96 5.35 10.26
CA GLU A 89 2.22 5.13 9.52
C GLU A 89 3.00 3.90 9.99
N LEU A 90 2.38 2.96 10.71
CA LEU A 90 3.11 1.84 11.28
C LEU A 90 3.54 0.83 10.21
N GLU A 91 4.85 0.71 10.01
CA GLU A 91 5.48 -0.18 9.03
C GLU A 91 5.56 -1.64 9.51
N ASP A 92 5.57 -2.61 8.56
CA ASP A 92 5.90 -4.01 8.86
C ASP A 92 7.40 -4.31 8.73
N VAL A 93 7.76 -5.61 8.78
CA VAL A 93 9.13 -6.08 8.60
C VAL A 93 9.67 -5.80 7.19
N LYS A 94 8.79 -5.61 6.20
CA LYS A 94 9.13 -5.24 4.83
C LYS A 94 9.10 -3.73 4.63
N GLY A 95 8.80 -2.95 5.67
CA GLY A 95 8.75 -1.50 5.61
C GLY A 95 7.54 -0.90 4.90
N GLN A 96 6.51 -1.71 4.68
CA GLN A 96 5.31 -1.29 3.98
C GLN A 96 4.36 -0.59 4.95
N THR A 97 3.80 0.54 4.55
CA THR A 97 2.78 1.27 5.34
C THR A 97 1.37 0.69 5.10
N PRO A 98 0.38 0.97 5.97
CA PRO A 98 -1.01 0.58 5.73
C PRO A 98 -1.55 1.11 4.39
N LEU A 99 -1.16 2.33 3.99
CA LEU A 99 -1.52 2.89 2.69
C LEU A 99 -0.94 2.08 1.52
N PHE A 100 0.31 1.60 1.66
CA PHE A 100 0.92 0.73 0.65
C PHE A 100 0.12 -0.57 0.46
N VAL A 101 -0.31 -1.21 1.57
CA VAL A 101 -1.13 -2.43 1.51
C VAL A 101 -2.49 -2.17 0.88
N ALA A 102 -3.17 -1.09 1.27
CA ALA A 102 -4.45 -0.69 0.67
C ALA A 102 -4.32 -0.48 -0.84
N THR A 103 -3.22 0.13 -1.28
CA THR A 103 -2.93 0.38 -2.69
C THR A 103 -2.63 -0.91 -3.45
N SER A 104 -1.79 -1.79 -2.89
CA SER A 104 -1.50 -3.11 -3.49
C SER A 104 -2.75 -4.00 -3.56
N GLY A 105 -3.67 -3.86 -2.61
CA GLY A 105 -4.97 -4.54 -2.61
C GLY A 105 -6.04 -3.85 -3.48
N ARG A 106 -5.70 -2.74 -4.14
CA ARG A 106 -6.61 -1.90 -4.97
C ARG A 106 -7.88 -1.44 -4.23
N LYS A 107 -7.77 -1.20 -2.93
CA LYS A 107 -8.91 -0.84 -2.06
C LYS A 107 -9.09 0.67 -1.99
N LEU A 108 -9.78 1.26 -2.98
CA LEU A 108 -9.97 2.72 -3.07
C LEU A 108 -10.58 3.34 -1.81
N ASP A 109 -11.62 2.73 -1.25
CA ASP A 109 -12.33 3.34 -0.12
C ASP A 109 -11.46 3.34 1.14
N ILE A 110 -10.67 2.29 1.33
CA ILE A 110 -9.68 2.21 2.41
C ILE A 110 -8.57 3.24 2.22
N MET A 111 -8.08 3.42 0.98
CA MET A 111 -7.10 4.47 0.69
C MET A 111 -7.65 5.86 1.01
N LYS A 112 -8.90 6.15 0.65
CA LYS A 112 -9.55 7.44 0.97
C LYS A 112 -9.57 7.67 2.47
N VAL A 113 -10.06 6.69 3.24
CA VAL A 113 -10.12 6.79 4.71
C VAL A 113 -8.74 7.04 5.28
N LEU A 114 -7.72 6.28 4.88
CA LEU A 114 -6.35 6.47 5.38
C LEU A 114 -5.81 7.87 5.05
N LEU A 115 -5.99 8.36 3.82
CA LEU A 115 -5.52 9.68 3.40
C LEU A 115 -6.29 10.81 4.12
N GLU A 116 -7.60 10.68 4.31
CA GLU A 116 -8.43 11.64 5.06
C GLU A 116 -8.04 11.71 6.53
N ARG A 117 -7.60 10.58 7.10
CA ARG A 117 -7.08 10.47 8.47
C ARG A 117 -5.62 10.92 8.62
N GLY A 118 -5.02 11.45 7.54
CA GLY A 118 -3.68 12.05 7.56
C GLY A 118 -2.54 11.09 7.26
N ALA A 119 -2.79 9.96 6.59
CA ALA A 119 -1.71 9.12 6.07
C ALA A 119 -0.87 9.89 5.05
N HIS A 120 0.45 9.70 5.08
CA HIS A 120 1.37 10.30 4.14
C HIS A 120 1.20 9.64 2.76
N PRO A 121 0.92 10.41 1.69
CA PRO A 121 0.59 9.87 0.38
C PRO A 121 1.76 9.10 -0.26
N ASP A 122 3.00 9.49 0.04
CA ASP A 122 4.20 8.78 -0.44
C ASP A 122 4.58 7.54 0.39
N GLY A 123 3.87 7.28 1.49
CA GLY A 123 4.22 6.21 2.43
C GLY A 123 5.57 6.41 3.12
N SER A 124 6.25 5.31 3.45
CA SER A 124 7.52 5.36 4.19
C SER A 124 8.70 5.64 3.28
N ARG A 125 9.40 6.73 3.61
CA ARG A 125 10.69 7.10 3.00
C ARG A 125 11.83 6.15 3.37
N LYS A 126 11.75 5.46 4.52
CA LYS A 126 12.85 4.62 5.05
C LYS A 126 13.02 3.34 4.25
N ASN A 127 11.92 2.73 3.85
CA ASN A 127 11.90 1.44 3.16
C ASN A 127 11.49 1.54 1.69
N ARG A 128 11.49 2.77 1.15
CA ARG A 128 11.40 3.04 -0.30
C ARG A 128 10.13 2.43 -0.93
N CYS A 129 9.07 2.28 -0.13
CA CYS A 129 7.79 1.72 -0.54
C CYS A 129 6.86 2.86 -0.93
N SER A 130 6.83 3.21 -2.23
CA SER A 130 5.94 4.26 -2.75
C SER A 130 4.57 3.68 -3.13
N PRO A 131 3.46 4.09 -2.49
CA PRO A 131 2.10 3.77 -2.89
C PRO A 131 1.81 4.17 -4.35
N LEU A 132 2.38 5.29 -4.80
CA LEU A 132 2.17 5.75 -6.17
C LEU A 132 2.80 4.80 -7.20
N LEU A 133 4.03 4.34 -6.94
CA LEU A 133 4.72 3.44 -7.85
C LEU A 133 4.02 2.09 -7.98
N ILE A 134 3.54 1.53 -6.86
CA ILE A 134 2.78 0.26 -6.87
C ILE A 134 1.45 0.42 -7.61
N ALA A 135 0.73 1.53 -7.40
CA ALA A 135 -0.50 1.83 -8.13
C ALA A 135 -0.26 1.89 -9.64
N VAL A 136 0.84 2.51 -10.07
CA VAL A 136 1.18 2.60 -11.50
C VAL A 136 1.59 1.25 -12.06
N ARG A 137 2.43 0.49 -11.36
CA ARG A 137 2.87 -0.85 -11.77
C ARG A 137 1.70 -1.81 -11.97
N ASP A 138 0.69 -1.72 -11.11
CA ASP A 138 -0.49 -2.59 -11.14
C ASP A 138 -1.63 -2.02 -12.02
N GLY A 139 -1.40 -0.88 -12.70
CA GLY A 139 -2.37 -0.26 -13.61
C GLY A 139 -3.58 0.37 -12.93
N PHE A 140 -3.46 0.69 -11.65
CA PHE A 140 -4.54 1.18 -10.82
C PHE A 140 -4.72 2.70 -10.93
N ALA A 141 -5.30 3.14 -12.05
CA ALA A 141 -5.45 4.56 -12.39
C ALA A 141 -6.23 5.37 -11.35
N ASP A 142 -7.29 4.80 -10.77
CA ASP A 142 -8.07 5.49 -9.73
C ASP A 142 -7.25 5.71 -8.45
N GLY A 143 -6.40 4.75 -8.08
CA GLY A 143 -5.47 4.88 -6.97
C GLY A 143 -4.41 5.95 -7.23
N VAL A 144 -3.86 5.99 -8.44
CA VAL A 144 -2.92 7.05 -8.88
C VAL A 144 -3.58 8.42 -8.76
N LYS A 145 -4.80 8.58 -9.30
CA LYS A 145 -5.55 9.83 -9.23
C LYS A 145 -5.82 10.27 -7.79
N LEU A 146 -6.17 9.31 -6.91
CA LEU A 146 -6.41 9.59 -5.50
C LEU A 146 -5.12 10.04 -4.80
N LEU A 147 -4.02 9.32 -4.97
CA LEU A 147 -2.73 9.65 -4.36
C LEU A 147 -2.23 11.04 -4.80
N LEU A 148 -2.31 11.35 -6.10
CA LEU A 148 -1.95 12.66 -6.63
C LEU A 148 -2.85 13.79 -6.08
N LYS A 149 -4.15 13.52 -5.90
CA LYS A 149 -5.08 14.49 -5.30
C LYS A 149 -4.68 14.86 -3.87
N TYR A 150 -4.12 13.91 -3.11
CA TYR A 150 -3.64 14.12 -1.75
C TYR A 150 -2.17 14.59 -1.69
N GLY A 151 -1.57 14.93 -2.83
CA GLY A 151 -0.22 15.51 -2.90
C GLY A 151 0.91 14.49 -2.89
N ALA A 152 0.68 13.26 -3.36
CA ALA A 152 1.78 12.32 -3.64
C ALA A 152 2.76 12.94 -4.65
N ASP A 153 4.05 12.76 -4.41
CA ASP A 153 5.09 13.21 -5.32
C ASP A 153 5.10 12.31 -6.57
N PRO A 154 4.85 12.88 -7.78
CA PRO A 154 4.93 12.11 -9.02
C PRO A 154 6.37 11.76 -9.42
N GLU A 155 7.38 12.39 -8.81
CA GLU A 155 8.79 12.21 -9.10
C GLU A 155 9.41 11.06 -8.26
N PRO A 156 10.52 10.46 -8.72
CA PRO A 156 11.11 9.29 -8.09
C PRO A 156 11.66 9.54 -6.69
N PHE A 157 11.64 8.49 -5.88
CA PHE A 157 12.64 8.31 -4.83
C PHE A 157 13.91 7.74 -5.47
N GLU A 158 15.05 8.43 -5.31
CA GLU A 158 16.36 7.91 -5.71
C GLU A 158 16.55 6.51 -5.12
N GLN A 159 16.65 5.49 -5.98
CA GLN A 159 16.86 4.06 -5.67
C GLN A 159 15.65 3.35 -5.01
N VAL A 160 14.60 3.05 -5.78
CA VAL A 160 13.59 2.08 -5.33
C VAL A 160 14.13 0.65 -5.49
N MET A 161 13.67 -0.28 -4.65
CA MET A 161 14.04 -1.70 -4.60
C MET A 161 13.56 -2.52 -5.83
N THR A 162 13.42 -1.87 -6.98
CA THR A 162 13.06 -2.46 -8.27
C THR A 162 14.25 -2.40 -9.21
N CYS A 163 14.39 -3.41 -10.08
CA CYS A 163 15.42 -3.47 -11.11
C CYS A 163 15.29 -2.38 -12.20
N ILE A 164 14.26 -1.54 -12.10
CA ILE A 164 14.03 -0.32 -12.89
C ILE A 164 14.06 0.84 -11.88
N PRO A 165 14.74 1.96 -12.18
CA PRO A 165 14.66 3.18 -11.37
C PRO A 165 13.20 3.54 -11.08
N GLY A 166 12.90 3.92 -9.84
CA GLY A 166 11.55 4.08 -9.30
C GLY A 166 10.78 5.30 -9.81
N TRP A 167 10.83 5.57 -11.12
CA TRP A 167 10.10 6.65 -11.77
C TRP A 167 8.70 6.14 -12.16
N PRO A 168 7.62 6.67 -11.56
CA PRO A 168 6.26 6.26 -11.88
C PRO A 168 5.95 6.37 -13.37
N LEU A 169 6.40 7.43 -14.03
CA LEU A 169 6.15 7.65 -15.46
C LEU A 169 6.79 6.58 -16.37
N HIS A 170 7.98 6.08 -16.01
CA HIS A 170 8.64 5.00 -16.74
C HIS A 170 7.89 3.68 -16.57
N HIS A 171 7.45 3.37 -15.35
CA HIS A 171 6.64 2.18 -15.07
C HIS A 171 5.34 2.22 -15.87
N ALA A 172 4.66 3.38 -15.95
CA ALA A 172 3.44 3.51 -16.74
C ALA A 172 3.64 3.13 -18.22
N ILE A 173 4.81 3.46 -18.80
CA ILE A 173 5.13 3.09 -20.19
C ILE A 173 5.54 1.63 -20.31
N VAL A 174 6.46 1.15 -19.48
CA VAL A 174 7.00 -0.22 -19.54
C VAL A 174 5.89 -1.26 -19.37
N TYR A 175 4.94 -0.99 -18.47
CA TYR A 175 3.79 -1.86 -18.23
C TYR A 175 2.57 -1.52 -19.11
N ALA A 176 2.70 -0.58 -20.05
CA ALA A 176 1.63 -0.14 -20.97
C ALA A 176 0.34 0.37 -20.26
N HIS A 177 0.47 0.94 -19.07
CA HIS A 177 -0.60 1.57 -18.31
C HIS A 177 -0.77 3.05 -18.69
N PHE A 178 -1.25 3.28 -19.91
CA PHE A 178 -1.38 4.63 -20.49
C PHE A 178 -2.38 5.52 -19.74
N THR A 179 -3.39 4.96 -19.08
CA THR A 179 -4.30 5.71 -18.21
C THR A 179 -3.55 6.30 -17.00
N CYS A 180 -2.74 5.49 -16.32
CA CYS A 180 -1.85 5.95 -15.25
C CYS A 180 -0.87 7.00 -15.77
N PHE A 181 -0.31 6.82 -16.98
CA PHE A 181 0.55 7.82 -17.62
C PHE A 181 -0.16 9.17 -17.76
N HIS A 182 -1.40 9.18 -18.25
CA HIS A 182 -2.16 10.42 -18.39
C HIS A 182 -2.48 11.08 -17.04
N GLU A 183 -2.80 10.30 -16.00
CA GLU A 183 -3.05 10.85 -14.68
C GLU A 183 -1.78 11.41 -14.03
N LEU A 184 -0.62 10.77 -14.21
CA LEU A 184 0.67 11.30 -13.74
C LEU A 184 1.01 12.65 -14.40
N ILE A 185 0.84 12.77 -15.72
CA ILE A 185 1.06 14.03 -16.44
C ILE A 185 0.12 15.14 -15.94
N LYS A 186 -1.15 14.81 -15.69
CA LYS A 186 -2.10 15.76 -15.08
C LYS A 186 -1.70 16.15 -13.66
N GLY A 187 -1.12 15.22 -12.91
CA GLY A 187 -0.59 15.42 -11.57
C GLY A 187 0.73 16.20 -11.50
N GLY A 188 1.27 16.66 -12.63
CA GLY A 188 2.49 17.47 -12.66
C GLY A 188 3.79 16.67 -12.79
N ALA A 189 3.72 15.38 -13.13
CA ALA A 189 4.93 14.59 -13.43
C ALA A 189 5.73 15.22 -14.58
N VAL A 190 7.05 15.30 -14.43
CA VAL A 190 7.94 15.80 -15.47
C VAL A 190 7.92 14.82 -16.64
N ALA A 191 7.33 15.27 -17.74
CA ALA A 191 7.15 14.47 -18.94
C ALA A 191 8.44 14.25 -19.74
N ASN A 192 9.57 14.84 -19.33
CA ASN A 192 10.82 14.77 -20.06
C ASN A 192 11.57 13.47 -19.73
N LEU A 193 11.29 12.42 -20.48
CA LEU A 193 11.92 11.10 -20.32
C LEU A 193 13.35 11.04 -20.90
N THR A 194 13.89 12.14 -21.42
CA THR A 194 15.25 12.20 -22.01
C THR A 194 16.31 12.71 -21.03
N SER A 195 15.92 13.53 -20.06
CA SER A 195 16.80 14.06 -18.99
C SER A 195 16.93 13.12 -17.80
N VAL A 196 16.29 11.96 -17.87
CA VAL A 196 16.21 10.98 -16.79
C VAL A 196 17.42 10.05 -16.87
N PRO A 197 17.94 9.55 -15.74
CA PRO A 197 19.14 8.73 -15.71
C PRO A 197 19.03 7.41 -16.52
N TYR A 198 17.83 7.01 -16.94
CA TYR A 198 17.56 5.79 -17.68
C TYR A 198 16.53 6.02 -18.81
N PRO A 199 16.96 6.55 -19.97
CA PRO A 199 16.05 6.82 -21.08
C PRO A 199 15.41 5.53 -21.59
N ILE A 200 14.14 5.61 -22.00
CA ILE A 200 13.41 4.48 -22.58
C ILE A 200 14.05 4.16 -23.93
N LYS A 201 14.69 2.99 -24.04
CA LYS A 201 15.35 2.56 -25.27
C LYS A 201 14.35 2.49 -26.43
N GLU A 202 14.77 2.92 -27.61
CA GLU A 202 13.97 2.80 -28.85
C GLU A 202 13.52 1.35 -29.14
N SER A 203 14.27 0.35 -28.65
CA SER A 203 13.90 -1.06 -28.75
C SER A 203 12.69 -1.44 -27.90
N ILE A 204 12.43 -0.74 -26.79
CA ILE A 204 11.23 -0.90 -25.96
C ILE A 204 10.07 -0.16 -26.62
N ILE A 205 10.34 1.05 -27.13
CA ILE A 205 9.37 1.90 -27.84
C ILE A 205 8.82 1.21 -29.11
N SER A 206 9.67 0.49 -29.85
CA SER A 206 9.25 -0.23 -31.05
C SER A 206 8.54 -1.55 -30.78
N ARG A 207 8.73 -2.14 -29.58
CA ARG A 207 8.08 -3.39 -29.17
C ARG A 207 6.73 -3.17 -28.49
N LEU A 208 6.60 -2.08 -27.75
CA LEU A 208 5.34 -1.67 -27.16
C LEU A 208 4.56 -0.87 -28.21
N SER A 209 3.28 -1.16 -28.42
CA SER A 209 2.40 -0.33 -29.25
C SER A 209 2.07 0.99 -28.53
N ILE A 210 3.09 1.80 -28.24
CA ILE A 210 2.96 3.06 -27.52
C ILE A 210 2.19 4.03 -28.42
N PRO A 211 1.08 4.62 -27.93
CA PRO A 211 0.35 5.65 -28.67
C PRO A 211 1.29 6.79 -29.11
N HIS A 212 1.14 7.27 -30.34
CA HIS A 212 1.92 8.38 -30.88
C HIS A 212 1.88 9.63 -29.98
N ALA A 213 0.78 9.84 -29.25
CA ALA A 213 0.61 10.91 -28.27
C ALA A 213 1.57 10.84 -27.08
N ILE A 214 2.12 9.65 -26.78
CA ILE A 214 3.05 9.40 -25.68
C ILE A 214 4.51 9.41 -26.18
N LEU A 215 4.74 9.03 -27.44
CA LEU A 215 6.07 9.07 -28.07
C LEU A 215 6.72 10.45 -28.06
N LYS A 216 5.93 11.53 -28.10
CA LYS A 216 6.45 12.90 -28.01
C LYS A 216 7.11 13.25 -26.67
N TYR A 217 6.85 12.47 -25.63
CA TYR A 217 7.45 12.62 -24.31
C TYR A 217 8.69 11.75 -24.12
N ALA A 218 8.89 10.76 -25.01
CA ALA A 218 10.01 9.82 -25.00
C ALA A 218 11.13 10.19 -25.99
N LYS A 219 10.95 11.25 -26.78
CA LYS A 219 11.92 11.82 -27.73
C LYS A 219 12.45 13.15 -27.21
#